data_AF-A0A935JJP4-F1
#
_entry.id   AF-A0A935JJP4-F1
#
_cell.length_a   1.000
_cell.length_b   1.000
_cell.length_c   1.000
_cell.angle_alpha   90.00
_cell.angle_beta   90.00
_cell.angle_gamma   90.00
#
_symmetry.space_group_name_H-M   'P 1'
#
loop_
_entity.id
_entity.type
_entity.pdbx_description
1 polymer ?
#
loop_
_entity_poly.entity_id
_entity_poly.type
_entity_poly.pdbx_seq_one_letter_code
_entity_poly.pdbx_strand_id
1 'polypeptide(L)'
;MSSVRGTDFRVGARNEHTTMSEVMGGLVQVSNQHQSINISRGFGVVVEANNKSLQSVPLLPPPDLSETSFLYERIPLNISVRPLLGASGYRAQIALDERFT
;
A
#
# COMPACT_ATOMS: atom_id res chain seq x y z
N MET A 1 -10.49 -3.29 15.97
CA MET A 1 -10.16 -4.68 15.55
C MET A 1 -10.69 -4.84 14.13
N SER A 2 -9.83 -5.11 13.14
CA SER A 2 -10.27 -5.41 11.77
C SER A 2 -10.14 -6.92 11.53
N SER A 3 -11.27 -7.60 11.30
CA SER A 3 -11.30 -9.00 10.87
C SER A 3 -11.47 -9.04 9.36
N VAL A 4 -10.61 -9.78 8.66
CA VAL A 4 -10.59 -9.83 7.20
C VAL A 4 -10.28 -11.24 6.71
N ARG A 5 -11.08 -11.72 5.77
CA ARG A 5 -10.94 -13.04 5.13
C ARG A 5 -10.80 -12.82 3.62
N GLY A 6 -9.75 -13.34 2.99
CA GLY A 6 -9.54 -13.23 1.54
C GLY A 6 -9.21 -11.81 1.05
N THR A 7 -8.50 -11.02 1.85
CA THR A 7 -8.10 -9.65 1.47
C THR A 7 -6.58 -9.52 1.45
N ASP A 8 -6.06 -8.85 0.44
CA ASP A 8 -4.67 -8.38 0.41
C ASP A 8 -4.67 -6.90 0.75
N PHE A 9 -4.00 -6.52 1.83
CA PHE A 9 -3.96 -5.13 2.28
C PHE A 9 -2.62 -4.82 2.95
N ARG A 10 -2.32 -3.54 3.05
CA ARG A 10 -1.14 -3.03 3.75
C ARG A 10 -1.57 -2.02 4.78
N VAL A 11 -0.85 -1.98 5.90
CA VAL A 11 -1.01 -0.96 6.93
C VAL A 11 0.36 -0.39 7.26
N GLY A 12 0.45 0.94 7.34
CA GLY A 12 1.66 1.64 7.73
C GLY A 12 1.35 2.77 8.71
N ALA A 13 2.29 3.06 9.60
CA ALA A 13 2.26 4.28 10.40
C ALA A 13 3.11 5.35 9.69
N ARG A 14 2.51 6.50 9.40
CA ARG A 14 3.24 7.67 8.86
C ARG A 14 3.92 8.46 9.98
N ASN A 15 3.27 8.53 11.15
CA ASN A 15 3.77 9.08 12.41
C ASN A 15 2.95 8.48 13.57
N GLU A 16 3.20 8.92 14.81
CA GLU A 16 2.53 8.41 16.02
C GLU A 16 1.00 8.54 16.01
N HIS A 17 0.44 9.40 15.18
CA HIS A 17 -0.99 9.73 15.15
C HIS A 17 -1.66 9.46 13.81
N THR A 18 -0.91 8.96 12.82
CA THR A 18 -1.38 8.81 11.45
C THR A 18 -1.07 7.40 10.95
N THR A 19 -2.12 6.65 10.65
CA THR A 19 -2.01 5.35 9.99
C THR A 19 -2.57 5.43 8.58
N MET A 20 -2.05 4.59 7.70
CA MET A 20 -2.51 4.46 6.32
C MET A 20 -2.82 2.99 6.07
N SER A 21 -3.95 2.75 5.40
CA SER A 21 -4.33 1.42 4.94
C SER A 21 -4.55 1.44 3.44
N GLU A 22 -4.05 0.42 2.74
CA GLU A 22 -4.20 0.23 1.30
C GLU A 22 -4.82 -1.14 1.03
N VAL A 23 -5.84 -1.24 0.17
CA VAL A 23 -6.50 -2.52 -0.16
C VAL A 23 -6.15 -2.93 -1.58
N MET A 24 -5.37 -4.00 -1.71
CA MET A 24 -4.94 -4.60 -2.97
C MET A 24 -5.90 -5.70 -3.45
N GLY A 25 -6.66 -6.30 -2.55
CA GLY A 25 -7.63 -7.36 -2.85
C GLY A 25 -8.71 -7.47 -1.79
N GLY A 26 -9.94 -7.78 -2.21
CA GLY A 26 -11.08 -7.94 -1.31
C GLY A 26 -11.65 -6.61 -0.79
N LEU A 27 -12.14 -6.63 0.45
CA LEU A 27 -12.85 -5.54 1.11
C LEU A 27 -12.41 -5.43 2.57
N VAL A 28 -11.94 -4.24 2.99
CA VAL A 28 -11.46 -4.00 4.35
C VAL A 28 -12.30 -2.91 5.01
N GLN A 29 -12.82 -3.18 6.21
CA GLN A 29 -13.46 -2.14 7.02
C GLN A 29 -12.40 -1.39 7.83
N VAL A 30 -12.39 -0.06 7.72
CA VAL A 30 -11.53 0.83 8.50
C VAL A 30 -12.40 1.72 9.38
N SER A 31 -12.00 1.87 10.64
CA SER A 31 -12.76 2.60 11.66
C SER A 31 -11.88 3.59 12.43
N ASN A 32 -12.44 4.76 12.75
CA ASN A 32 -11.91 5.66 13.78
C ASN A 32 -12.93 5.76 14.94
N GLN A 33 -12.74 6.71 15.87
CA GLN A 33 -13.66 6.90 17.00
C GLN A 33 -15.07 7.39 16.59
N HIS A 34 -15.25 7.83 15.35
CA HIS A 34 -16.46 8.52 14.90
C HIS A 34 -17.22 7.78 13.81
N GLN A 35 -16.54 6.99 12.98
CA GLN A 35 -17.13 6.33 11.83
C GLN A 35 -16.34 5.08 11.41
N SER A 36 -17.02 4.25 10.62
CA SER A 36 -16.43 3.09 9.94
C SER A 36 -16.82 3.11 8.48
N ILE A 37 -15.85 2.92 7.59
CA ILE A 37 -16.07 2.85 6.13
C ILE A 37 -15.49 1.56 5.56
N ASN A 38 -16.11 1.05 4.49
CA ASN A 38 -15.60 -0.11 3.77
C ASN A 38 -14.74 0.35 2.60
N ILE A 39 -13.51 -0.17 2.53
CA ILE A 39 -12.52 0.14 1.50
C ILE A 39 -12.40 -1.06 0.57
N SER A 40 -12.72 -0.85 -0.71
CA SER A 40 -12.59 -1.88 -1.75
C SER A 40 -11.18 -1.88 -2.36
N ARG A 41 -10.84 -2.95 -3.07
CA ARG A 41 -9.64 -3.04 -3.91
C ARG A 41 -9.39 -1.74 -4.70
N GLY A 42 -8.13 -1.31 -4.73
CA GLY A 42 -7.70 -0.14 -5.50
C GLY A 42 -7.88 1.18 -4.76
N PHE A 43 -8.26 1.13 -3.47
CA PHE A 43 -8.39 2.31 -2.62
C PHE A 43 -7.54 2.19 -1.36
N GLY A 44 -7.15 3.34 -0.83
CA GLY A 44 -6.54 3.49 0.48
C GLY A 44 -7.27 4.53 1.32
N VAL A 45 -6.91 4.62 2.59
CA VAL A 45 -7.42 5.62 3.53
C VAL A 45 -6.30 6.01 4.49
N VAL A 46 -6.23 7.30 4.81
CA VAL A 46 -5.39 7.82 5.88
C VAL A 46 -6.29 8.10 7.08
N VAL A 47 -5.90 7.56 8.23
CA VAL A 47 -6.59 7.76 9.51
C VAL A 47 -5.67 8.59 10.40
N GLU A 48 -6.13 9.79 10.73
CA GLU A 48 -5.50 10.66 11.71
C GLU A 48 -6.31 10.63 13.01
N ALA A 49 -5.66 10.46 14.16
CA ALA A 49 -6.33 10.20 15.44
C ALA A 49 -7.42 11.23 15.82
N ASN A 50 -7.21 12.50 15.45
CA ASN A 50 -8.14 13.60 15.74
C ASN A 50 -9.07 13.95 14.57
N ASN A 51 -8.89 13.31 13.41
CA ASN A 51 -9.74 13.56 12.26
C ASN A 51 -11.00 12.72 12.35
N LYS A 52 -12.15 13.42 12.36
CA LYS A 52 -13.45 12.78 12.41
C LYS A 52 -13.83 12.13 11.09
N SER A 53 -13.35 12.68 9.97
CA SER A 53 -13.68 12.23 8.63
C SER A 53 -12.76 11.11 8.16
N LEU A 54 -13.32 10.00 7.68
CA LEU A 54 -12.61 9.01 6.89
C LEU A 54 -13.03 9.16 5.44
N GLN A 55 -12.04 9.39 4.57
CA GLN A 55 -12.27 9.47 3.13
C GLN A 55 -11.28 8.54 2.43
N SER A 56 -11.80 7.65 1.60
CA SER A 56 -10.97 6.80 0.77
C SER A 56 -10.48 7.56 -0.45
N VAL A 57 -9.27 7.22 -0.89
CA VAL A 57 -8.65 7.76 -2.11
C VAL A 57 -8.24 6.61 -3.02
N PRO A 58 -8.32 6.77 -4.35
CA PRO A 58 -7.83 5.76 -5.26
C PRO A 58 -6.32 5.58 -5.06
N LEU A 59 -5.86 4.33 -5.09
CA LEU A 59 -4.43 4.02 -5.13
C LEU A 59 -3.87 4.44 -6.48
N LEU A 60 -2.60 4.85 -6.49
CA LEU A 60 -1.86 5.02 -7.73
C LEU A 60 -1.82 3.70 -8.50
N PRO A 61 -1.82 3.76 -9.85
CA PRO A 61 -1.64 2.54 -10.64
C PRO A 61 -0.27 1.91 -10.33
N PRO A 62 -0.11 0.60 -10.62
CA PRO A 62 1.20 -0.05 -10.50
C PRO A 62 2.27 0.70 -11.31
N PRO A 63 3.51 0.86 -10.78
CA PRO A 63 4.58 1.46 -11.55
C PRO A 63 4.96 0.57 -12.74
N ASP A 64 5.39 1.20 -13.84
CA ASP A 64 5.93 0.49 -14.99
C ASP A 64 7.34 -0.02 -14.68
N LEU A 65 7.49 -1.34 -14.64
CA LEU A 65 8.75 -2.05 -14.41
C LEU A 65 9.30 -2.71 -15.68
N SER A 66 8.80 -2.37 -16.87
CA SER A 66 9.23 -2.98 -18.14
C SER A 66 10.71 -2.78 -18.46
N GLU A 67 11.35 -1.78 -17.87
CA GLU A 67 12.79 -1.50 -18.01
C GLU A 67 13.65 -2.17 -16.92
N THR A 68 13.04 -2.87 -15.97
CA THR A 68 13.74 -3.63 -14.92
C THR A 68 14.02 -5.05 -15.40
N SER A 69 15.23 -5.57 -15.13
CA SER A 69 15.57 -6.95 -15.49
C SER A 69 14.77 -7.94 -14.64
N PHE A 70 14.33 -9.04 -15.25
CA PHE A 70 13.68 -10.14 -14.52
C PHE A 70 14.68 -10.99 -13.71
N LEU A 71 15.95 -11.01 -14.12
CA LEU A 71 17.01 -11.77 -13.45
C LEU A 71 18.25 -10.89 -13.27
N TYR A 72 18.82 -10.93 -12.07
CA TYR A 72 20.08 -10.25 -11.76
C TYR A 72 21.09 -11.29 -11.25
N GLU A 73 22.16 -11.47 -12.00
CA GLU A 73 23.23 -12.43 -11.66
C GLU A 73 24.47 -11.75 -11.05
N ARG A 74 24.51 -10.41 -11.04
CA ARG A 74 25.67 -9.60 -10.63
C ARG A 74 25.24 -8.31 -9.92
N ILE A 75 26.10 -7.83 -9.03
CA ILE A 75 25.93 -6.58 -8.25
C ILE A 75 26.70 -5.45 -8.97
N PRO A 76 26.22 -4.19 -8.95
CA PRO A 76 25.04 -3.68 -8.23
C PRO A 76 23.71 -4.01 -8.90
N LEU A 77 22.68 -4.21 -8.06
CA LEU A 77 21.29 -4.31 -8.49
C LEU A 77 20.80 -2.92 -8.92
N ASN A 78 20.53 -2.75 -10.21
CA ASN A 78 19.95 -1.50 -10.73
C ASN A 78 18.50 -1.76 -11.15
N ILE A 79 17.56 -1.28 -10.34
CA ILE A 79 16.11 -1.35 -10.60
C ILE A 79 15.67 -0.01 -11.17
N SER A 80 15.29 0.01 -12.44
CA SER A 80 14.83 1.21 -13.14
C SER A 80 13.30 1.28 -13.09
N VAL A 81 12.78 2.32 -12.45
CA VAL A 81 11.35 2.58 -12.33
C VAL A 81 11.03 3.89 -13.01
N ARG A 82 10.09 3.88 -13.95
CA ARG A 82 9.62 5.12 -14.57
C ARG A 82 8.84 5.95 -13.53
N PRO A 83 9.17 7.25 -13.34
CA PRO A 83 8.47 8.09 -12.38
C PRO A 83 6.97 8.16 -12.68
N LEU A 84 6.17 7.74 -11.71
CA LEU A 84 4.72 7.83 -11.70
C LEU A 84 4.27 9.16 -11.12
N LEU A 85 3.42 9.88 -11.87
CA LEU A 85 2.84 11.14 -11.42
C LEU A 85 2.05 10.94 -10.11
N GLY A 86 2.30 11.81 -9.14
CA GLY A 86 1.66 11.75 -7.82
C GLY A 86 2.37 10.81 -6.82
N ALA A 87 3.36 10.03 -7.23
CA ALA A 87 4.18 9.25 -6.29
C ALA A 87 5.14 10.17 -5.54
N SER A 88 5.07 10.15 -4.20
CA SER A 88 6.04 10.84 -3.33
C SER A 88 7.33 10.04 -3.12
N GLY A 89 7.30 8.74 -3.42
CA GLY A 89 8.42 7.82 -3.29
C GLY A 89 8.01 6.40 -3.64
N TYR A 90 9.00 5.51 -3.67
CA TYR A 90 8.80 4.08 -3.95
C TYR A 90 9.30 3.24 -2.77
N ARG A 91 8.61 2.14 -2.49
CA ARG A 91 9.04 1.14 -1.52
C ARG A 91 9.37 -0.15 -2.26
N ALA A 92 10.61 -0.59 -2.16
CA ALA A 92 11.05 -1.90 -2.62
C ALA A 92 11.03 -2.90 -1.45
N GLN A 93 10.71 -4.16 -1.74
CA GLN A 93 10.84 -5.28 -0.80
C GLN A 93 11.63 -6.38 -1.51
N ILE A 94 12.67 -6.88 -0.85
CA ILE A 94 13.52 -7.97 -1.35
C ILE A 94 13.29 -9.17 -0.44
N ALA A 95 13.04 -10.33 -1.02
CA ALA A 95 12.86 -11.59 -0.32
C ALA A 95 13.85 -12.64 -0.84
N LEU A 96 14.11 -13.65 -0.03
CA LEU A 96 14.97 -14.79 -0.41
C LEU A 96 14.24 -15.78 -1.33
N ASP A 97 12.91 -15.74 -1.36
CA ASP A 97 12.07 -16.60 -2.18
C ASP A 97 10.86 -15.84 -2.75
N GLU A 98 10.22 -16.44 -3.75
CA GLU A 98 9.04 -15.88 -4.44
C GLU A 98 7.80 -15.76 -3.55
N ARG A 99 7.73 -16.51 -2.45
CA ARG A 99 6.57 -16.54 -1.54
C ARG A 99 6.67 -15.49 -0.44
N PHE A 100 7.79 -14.78 -0.33
CA PHE A 100 8.05 -13.81 0.74
C PHE A 100 7.87 -14.46 2.13
N THR A 101 8.34 -15.71 2.29
CA THR A 101 8.26 -16.48 3.55
C THR A 101 9.47 -16.32 4.48
#